data_AF-A0A6I9LWE2-F1
#
_entry.id   AF-A0A6I9LWE2-F1
#
_cell.length_a   1.000
_cell.length_b   1.000
_cell.length_c   1.000
_cell.angle_alpha   90.00
_cell.angle_beta   90.00
_cell.angle_gamma   90.00
#
_symmetry.space_group_name_H-M   'P 1'
#
loop_
_entity.id
_entity.type
_entity.pdbx_description
1 polymer ?
#
loop_
_entity_poly.entity_id
_entity_poly.type
_entity_poly.pdbx_seq_one_letter_code
_entity_poly.pdbx_strand_id
1 'polypeptide(L)'
;MDPSCTSESIYNLIPSDLKEPPQPPRYTSVFRASVKNDMKKSKTAMKTMGPAKVDVPSPKEFLKKHSKEKTLPPKKKFNRDTPKKPPVPLRTDHPVMGIQSGKNFINTNAADVIMGVAKKPKPVYVDKRTGDKHDLETSGLLPKYINKKDYGITPEYICKRNEDVKRAQEEYDNYIQENLKKAAMKRLSDEEREAVLQ
;
A
#
# COMPACT_ATOMS: atom_id res chain seq x y z
N MET A 1 -35.65 5.31 -11.68
CA MET A 1 -35.55 6.75 -11.35
C MET A 1 -34.17 7.16 -11.79
N ASP A 2 -34.06 7.53 -13.06
CA ASP A 2 -32.79 7.71 -13.75
C ASP A 2 -32.20 9.09 -13.42
N PRO A 3 -30.94 9.19 -12.99
CA PRO A 3 -30.39 10.42 -12.43
C PRO A 3 -29.85 11.42 -13.47
N SER A 4 -30.37 11.42 -14.71
CA SER A 4 -29.84 12.26 -15.79
C SER A 4 -30.90 13.12 -16.51
N CYS A 5 -32.00 13.47 -15.83
CA CYS A 5 -32.91 14.49 -16.34
C CYS A 5 -32.41 15.87 -15.90
N THR A 6 -31.48 16.44 -16.65
CA THR A 6 -31.16 17.87 -16.52
C THR A 6 -32.34 18.67 -17.05
N SER A 7 -32.99 19.46 -16.21
CA SER A 7 -34.03 20.40 -16.61
C SER A 7 -33.55 21.26 -17.78
N GLU A 8 -34.28 21.23 -18.90
CA GLU A 8 -33.95 22.00 -20.09
C GLU A 8 -33.86 23.50 -19.72
N SER A 9 -32.71 24.10 -20.00
CA SER A 9 -32.41 25.50 -19.68
C SER A 9 -31.81 26.17 -20.90
N ILE A 10 -32.36 27.33 -21.27
CA ILE A 10 -31.94 28.13 -22.44
C ILE A 10 -30.44 28.48 -22.36
N TYR A 11 -29.88 28.58 -21.15
CA TYR A 11 -28.47 28.90 -20.93
C TYR A 11 -27.51 27.74 -21.26
N ASN A 12 -28.01 26.52 -21.43
CA ASN A 12 -27.23 25.32 -21.75
C ASN A 12 -27.34 24.90 -23.23
N LEU A 13 -27.89 25.76 -24.09
CA LEU A 13 -28.09 25.48 -25.52
C LEU A 13 -26.78 25.41 -26.31
N ILE A 14 -25.76 26.15 -25.89
CA ILE A 14 -24.42 26.11 -26.49
C ILE A 14 -23.54 25.29 -25.56
N PRO A 15 -23.02 24.12 -26.00
CA PRO A 15 -22.08 23.35 -25.21
C PRO A 15 -20.89 24.24 -24.81
N SER A 16 -20.58 24.27 -23.52
CA SER A 16 -19.39 25.01 -23.06
C SER A 16 -18.13 24.31 -23.57
N ASP A 17 -17.19 25.09 -24.12
CA ASP A 17 -15.91 24.57 -24.58
C ASP A 17 -15.16 23.94 -23.40
N LEU A 18 -15.10 22.61 -23.39
CA LEU A 18 -14.29 21.85 -22.44
C LEU A 18 -12.81 22.16 -22.75
N LYS A 19 -12.22 23.07 -21.98
CA LYS A 19 -10.78 23.34 -22.07
C LYS A 19 -10.02 22.11 -21.60
N GLU A 20 -9.31 21.47 -22.53
CA GLU A 20 -8.41 20.38 -22.18
C GLU A 20 -7.39 20.88 -21.13
N PRO A 21 -7.19 20.15 -20.02
CA PRO A 21 -6.18 20.53 -19.05
C PRO A 21 -4.79 20.48 -19.71
N PRO A 22 -3.88 21.41 -19.36
CA PRO A 22 -2.53 21.39 -19.91
C PRO A 22 -1.82 20.09 -19.55
N GLN A 23 -0.98 19.59 -20.45
CA GLN A 23 -0.20 18.38 -20.20
C GLN A 23 0.66 18.54 -18.94
N PRO A 24 0.72 17.51 -18.07
CA PRO A 24 1.52 17.59 -16.86
C PRO A 24 3.02 17.70 -17.19
N PRO A 25 3.81 18.37 -16.34
CA PRO A 25 5.25 18.47 -16.55
C PRO A 25 5.89 17.09 -16.56
N ARG A 26 6.87 16.91 -17.46
CA ARG A 26 7.61 15.65 -17.56
C ARG A 26 8.38 15.39 -16.27
N TYR A 27 8.30 14.15 -15.77
CA TYR A 27 9.07 13.72 -14.60
C TYR A 27 10.57 13.99 -14.78
N THR A 28 11.21 14.50 -13.72
CA THR A 28 12.66 14.58 -13.63
C THR A 28 13.14 13.85 -12.39
N SER A 29 14.21 13.06 -12.54
CA SER A 29 14.79 12.32 -11.42
C SER A 29 15.34 13.26 -10.34
N VAL A 30 15.07 12.92 -9.08
CA VAL A 30 15.64 13.59 -7.89
C VAL A 30 17.17 13.61 -7.94
N PHE A 31 17.79 12.61 -8.57
CA PHE A 31 19.25 12.48 -8.68
C PHE A 31 19.85 13.18 -9.90
N ARG A 32 19.05 13.87 -10.72
CA ARG A 32 19.55 14.55 -11.93
C ARG A 32 20.68 15.54 -11.63
N ALA A 33 20.60 16.25 -10.51
CA ALA A 33 21.63 17.20 -10.10
C ALA A 33 22.91 16.52 -9.59
N SER A 34 22.79 15.45 -8.80
CA SER A 34 23.96 14.72 -8.30
C SER A 34 24.74 14.07 -9.44
N VAL A 35 24.05 13.42 -10.37
CA VAL A 35 24.67 12.82 -11.57
C VAL A 35 25.42 13.85 -12.40
N LYS A 36 24.82 15.04 -12.65
CA LYS A 36 25.51 16.13 -13.35
C LYS A 36 26.77 16.60 -12.63
N ASN A 37 26.73 16.70 -11.31
CA ASN A 37 27.87 17.12 -10.51
C ASN A 37 28.98 16.07 -10.52
N ASP A 38 28.64 14.79 -10.37
CA ASP A 38 29.60 13.69 -10.35
C ASP A 38 30.29 13.51 -11.71
N MET A 39 29.56 13.67 -12.81
CA MET A 39 30.14 13.71 -14.16
C MET A 39 31.10 14.88 -14.39
N LYS A 40 30.92 16.01 -13.69
CA LYS A 40 31.80 17.19 -13.78
C LYS A 40 33.01 17.10 -12.85
N LYS A 41 32.86 16.52 -11.64
CA LYS A 41 33.93 16.39 -10.64
C LYS A 41 35.18 15.67 -11.17
N SER A 42 35.01 14.68 -12.04
CA SER A 42 36.13 13.95 -12.64
C SER A 42 36.83 14.69 -13.78
N LYS A 43 36.24 15.78 -14.28
CA LYS A 43 36.76 16.59 -15.39
C LYS A 43 37.45 17.83 -14.84
N THR A 44 38.77 17.78 -14.75
CA THR A 44 39.60 18.99 -14.57
C THR A 44 40.06 19.45 -15.95
N ALA A 45 40.09 20.77 -16.19
CA ALA A 45 40.17 21.36 -17.53
C ALA A 45 41.42 20.97 -18.36
N MET A 46 42.47 20.42 -17.73
CA MET A 46 43.77 20.15 -18.37
C MET A 46 44.49 18.91 -17.80
N LYS A 47 43.75 17.90 -17.32
CA LYS A 47 44.35 16.71 -16.64
C LYS A 47 45.22 15.84 -17.54
N THR A 48 44.85 15.69 -18.81
CA THR A 48 45.49 14.71 -19.72
C THR A 48 46.76 15.26 -20.37
N MET A 49 46.72 16.47 -20.91
CA MET A 49 47.82 17.05 -21.71
C MET A 49 48.40 18.35 -21.13
N GLY A 50 47.88 18.85 -19.99
CA GLY A 50 48.29 20.14 -19.44
C GLY A 50 47.79 21.34 -20.26
N PRO A 51 48.15 22.57 -19.87
CA PRO A 51 47.81 23.79 -20.62
C PRO A 51 48.66 23.89 -21.90
N ALA A 52 48.09 24.41 -22.99
CA ALA A 52 48.77 24.55 -24.28
C ALA A 52 49.98 25.50 -24.23
N LYS A 53 49.92 26.52 -23.37
CA LYS A 53 51.03 27.41 -23.02
C LYS A 53 51.05 27.52 -21.51
N VAL A 54 52.18 27.16 -20.89
CA VAL A 54 52.36 27.26 -19.44
C VAL A 54 52.64 28.72 -19.10
N ASP A 55 51.80 29.31 -18.26
CA ASP A 55 52.01 30.66 -17.76
C ASP A 55 53.22 30.68 -16.83
N VAL A 56 54.25 31.44 -17.23
CA VAL A 56 55.47 31.62 -16.43
C VAL A 56 55.18 32.67 -15.35
N PRO A 57 55.37 32.36 -14.05
CA PRO A 57 55.08 33.31 -12.99
C PRO A 57 55.99 34.54 -13.11
N SER A 58 55.40 35.72 -12.89
CA SER A 58 56.15 36.98 -12.88
C SER A 58 57.17 36.98 -11.74
N PRO A 59 58.40 37.49 -11.93
CA PRO A 59 59.42 37.58 -10.87
C PRO A 59 58.97 38.36 -9.61
N LYS A 60 57.93 39.17 -9.73
CA LYS A 60 57.30 39.90 -8.61
C LYS A 60 56.45 38.98 -7.71
N GLU A 61 55.98 37.84 -8.23
CA GLU A 61 55.13 36.87 -7.53
C GLU A 61 55.95 35.68 -7.01
N PHE A 62 56.98 35.97 -6.23
CA PHE A 62 57.78 34.93 -5.58
C PHE A 62 57.05 34.31 -4.38
N LEU A 63 57.37 33.06 -4.07
CA LEU A 63 56.75 32.32 -2.97
C LEU A 63 57.12 32.96 -1.62
N LYS A 64 56.12 33.46 -0.89
CA LYS A 64 56.30 34.04 0.45
C LYS A 64 56.21 32.97 1.55
N LYS A 65 56.82 33.23 2.70
CA LYS A 65 56.71 32.35 3.89
C LYS A 65 55.24 32.08 4.23
N HIS A 66 54.88 30.82 4.52
CA HIS A 66 53.52 30.38 4.86
C HIS A 66 52.44 30.56 3.76
N SER A 67 52.80 30.92 2.52
CA SER A 67 51.84 31.16 1.41
C SER A 67 51.02 29.94 0.99
N LYS A 68 51.54 28.73 1.17
CA LYS A 68 50.86 27.47 0.83
C LYS A 68 50.27 26.75 2.05
N GLU A 69 50.37 27.37 3.23
CA GLU A 69 49.84 26.74 4.44
C GLU A 69 48.32 26.82 4.47
N LYS A 70 47.69 25.68 4.71
CA LYS A 70 46.24 25.59 4.80
C LYS A 70 45.81 26.20 6.14
N THR A 71 45.06 27.29 6.10
CA THR A 71 44.47 27.86 7.31
C THR A 71 43.39 26.92 7.84
N LEU A 72 43.60 26.43 9.07
CA LEU A 72 42.59 25.60 9.73
C LEU A 72 41.43 26.52 10.18
N PRO A 73 40.17 26.12 9.96
CA PRO A 73 39.04 26.86 10.50
C PRO A 73 39.09 26.85 12.03
N PRO A 74 38.53 27.87 12.70
CA PRO A 74 38.47 27.91 14.16
C PRO A 74 37.72 26.70 14.71
N LYS A 75 38.19 26.16 15.85
CA LYS A 75 37.58 24.99 16.50
C LYS A 75 36.12 25.30 16.88
N LYS A 76 35.17 24.66 16.21
CA LYS A 76 33.74 24.70 16.57
C LYS A 76 33.40 23.49 17.41
N LYS A 77 32.67 23.69 18.52
CA LYS A 77 32.10 22.59 19.31
C LYS A 77 30.98 21.94 18.48
N PHE A 78 31.21 20.72 18.01
CA PHE A 78 30.21 19.95 17.27
C PHE A 78 29.63 18.90 18.24
N ASN A 79 28.33 18.99 18.55
CA ASN A 79 27.65 18.01 19.39
C ASN A 79 27.51 16.69 18.62
N ARG A 80 28.35 15.71 18.94
CA ARG A 80 28.30 14.35 18.37
C ARG A 80 27.54 13.35 19.23
N ASP A 81 27.27 13.69 20.48
CA ASP A 81 26.93 12.70 21.48
C ASP A 81 25.53 12.94 22.01
N THR A 82 24.52 12.45 21.28
CA THR A 82 23.28 12.08 21.95
C THR A 82 23.56 10.79 22.72
N PRO A 83 23.38 10.75 24.05
CA PRO A 83 23.58 9.52 24.80
C PRO A 83 22.56 8.49 24.32
N LYS A 84 23.04 7.43 23.64
CA LYS A 84 22.20 6.34 23.13
C LYS A 84 21.68 5.42 24.25
N LYS A 85 22.27 5.50 25.43
CA LYS A 85 21.97 4.65 26.59
C LYS A 85 21.43 5.54 27.72
N PRO A 86 20.44 5.05 28.49
CA PRO A 86 19.99 5.76 29.68
C PRO A 86 21.13 5.87 30.70
N PRO A 87 21.09 6.89 31.58
CA PRO A 87 22.03 7.00 32.68
C PRO A 87 21.92 5.80 33.62
N VAL A 88 23.03 5.44 34.25
CA VAL A 88 23.06 4.37 35.26
C VAL A 88 22.23 4.82 36.47
N PRO A 89 21.38 3.94 37.06
CA PRO A 89 20.64 4.26 38.28
C PRO A 89 21.53 4.76 39.41
N LEU A 90 21.01 5.67 40.24
CA LEU A 90 21.76 6.22 41.36
C LEU A 90 21.84 5.20 42.50
N ARG A 91 22.85 5.34 43.35
CA ARG A 91 23.02 4.48 44.53
C ARG A 91 21.87 4.59 45.54
N THR A 92 21.12 5.70 45.48
CA THR A 92 19.93 5.97 46.29
C THR A 92 18.66 5.38 45.69
N ASP A 93 18.67 5.01 44.42
CA ASP A 93 17.52 4.42 43.74
C ASP A 93 17.42 2.95 44.16
N HIS A 94 16.49 2.67 45.06
CA HIS A 94 16.18 1.30 45.44
C HIS A 94 15.22 0.75 44.38
N PRO A 95 15.56 -0.34 43.69
CA PRO A 95 14.62 -0.96 42.76
C PRO A 95 13.36 -1.37 43.53
N VAL A 96 12.23 -1.51 42.84
CA VAL A 96 11.02 -2.08 43.44
C VAL A 96 11.39 -3.47 43.95
N MET A 97 11.53 -3.61 45.27
CA MET A 97 12.04 -4.81 45.96
C MET A 97 10.97 -5.92 45.99
N GLY A 98 10.52 -6.33 44.81
CA GLY A 98 9.44 -7.29 44.63
C GLY A 98 8.09 -6.78 45.11
N ILE A 99 7.01 -7.29 44.53
CA ILE A 99 5.66 -7.08 45.07
C ILE A 99 5.54 -8.04 46.26
N GLN A 100 5.74 -7.53 47.48
CA GLN A 100 5.45 -8.31 48.69
C GLN A 100 3.93 -8.45 48.81
N SER A 101 3.40 -9.59 48.36
CA SER A 101 1.97 -9.90 48.45
C SER A 101 1.69 -10.63 49.76
N GLY A 102 0.80 -10.09 50.60
CA GLY A 102 0.25 -10.79 51.77
C GLY A 102 -0.79 -11.87 51.42
N LYS A 103 -0.76 -12.39 50.20
CA LYS A 103 -1.73 -13.38 49.72
C LYS A 103 -1.46 -14.74 50.36
N ASN A 104 -2.47 -15.30 51.01
CA ASN A 104 -2.43 -16.66 51.54
C ASN A 104 -2.59 -17.67 50.40
N PHE A 105 -1.46 -18.08 49.80
CA PHE A 105 -1.44 -19.01 48.67
C PHE A 105 -2.16 -20.34 48.95
N ILE A 106 -2.16 -20.81 50.20
CA ILE A 106 -2.86 -22.03 50.61
C ILE A 106 -4.37 -21.90 50.37
N ASN A 107 -4.98 -20.86 50.93
CA ASN A 107 -6.43 -20.66 50.84
C ASN A 107 -6.85 -20.30 49.42
N THR A 108 -6.03 -19.53 48.70
CA THR A 108 -6.36 -19.11 47.34
C THR A 108 -6.25 -20.27 46.37
N ASN A 109 -5.21 -21.12 46.50
CA ASN A 109 -5.09 -22.31 45.66
C ASN A 109 -6.23 -23.30 45.95
N ALA A 110 -6.63 -23.45 47.21
CA ALA A 110 -7.78 -24.28 47.58
C ALA A 110 -9.08 -23.76 46.94
N ALA A 111 -9.36 -22.46 47.06
CA ALA A 111 -10.51 -21.85 46.43
C ALA A 111 -10.47 -21.98 44.89
N ASP A 112 -9.31 -21.76 44.26
CA ASP A 112 -9.14 -21.87 42.81
C ASP A 112 -9.38 -23.30 42.31
N VAL A 113 -8.99 -24.32 43.07
CA VAL A 113 -9.25 -25.73 42.72
C VAL A 113 -10.71 -26.09 42.92
N ILE A 114 -11.34 -25.64 44.02
CA ILE A 114 -12.75 -25.91 44.32
C ILE A 114 -13.67 -25.24 43.29
N MET A 115 -13.36 -23.99 42.91
CA MET A 115 -14.12 -23.23 41.92
C MET A 115 -13.74 -23.58 40.48
N GLY A 116 -12.64 -24.30 40.28
CA GLY A 116 -12.14 -24.69 38.97
C GLY A 116 -13.08 -25.65 38.27
N VAL A 117 -13.52 -25.29 37.06
CA VAL A 117 -14.26 -26.23 36.20
C VAL A 117 -13.34 -27.38 35.81
N ALA A 118 -13.82 -28.62 35.98
CA ALA A 118 -13.08 -29.82 35.60
C ALA A 118 -12.67 -29.75 34.12
N LYS A 119 -11.39 -30.05 33.84
CA LYS A 119 -10.89 -30.11 32.47
C LYS A 119 -11.65 -31.19 31.72
N LYS A 120 -12.43 -30.80 30.71
CA LYS A 120 -13.09 -31.77 29.82
C LYS A 120 -11.99 -32.54 29.07
N PRO A 121 -11.97 -33.88 29.16
CA PRO A 121 -10.98 -34.68 28.43
C PRO A 121 -11.14 -34.44 26.94
N LYS A 122 -10.02 -34.36 26.22
CA LYS A 122 -10.07 -34.30 24.76
C LYS A 122 -10.69 -35.61 24.24
N PRO A 123 -11.61 -35.55 23.27
CA PRO A 123 -12.12 -36.75 22.64
C PRO A 123 -10.98 -37.44 21.88
N VAL A 124 -10.69 -38.67 22.27
CA VAL A 124 -9.57 -39.48 21.77
C VAL A 124 -10.13 -40.84 21.38
N TYR A 125 -9.65 -41.40 20.27
CA TYR A 125 -9.94 -42.77 19.89
C TYR A 125 -8.71 -43.65 20.13
N VAL A 126 -8.96 -44.95 20.38
CA VAL A 126 -7.92 -45.96 20.64
C VAL A 126 -8.32 -47.24 19.90
N ASP A 127 -7.44 -47.75 19.03
CA ASP A 127 -7.71 -48.96 18.23
C ASP A 127 -7.68 -50.26 19.03
N LYS A 128 -6.80 -50.33 20.04
CA LYS A 128 -6.55 -51.54 20.85
C LYS A 128 -6.58 -51.19 22.33
N ARG A 129 -6.93 -52.14 23.20
CA ARG A 129 -6.96 -51.94 24.67
C ARG A 129 -5.66 -51.37 25.26
N THR A 130 -4.52 -51.65 24.63
CA THR A 130 -3.18 -51.14 25.00
C THR A 130 -2.53 -50.31 23.88
N GLY A 131 -3.31 -49.81 22.93
CA GLY A 131 -2.81 -49.07 21.77
C GLY A 131 -2.54 -47.60 22.04
N ASP A 132 -2.01 -46.93 21.02
CA ASP A 132 -1.76 -45.50 21.03
C ASP A 132 -3.06 -44.69 21.01
N LYS A 133 -3.02 -43.51 21.62
CA LYS A 133 -4.13 -42.57 21.73
C LYS A 133 -4.03 -41.52 20.64
N HIS A 134 -5.05 -41.41 19.79
CA HIS A 134 -5.12 -40.42 18.73
C HIS A 134 -6.29 -39.47 18.93
N ASP A 135 -6.09 -38.19 18.60
CA ASP A 135 -7.13 -37.17 18.70
C ASP A 135 -8.29 -37.50 17.74
N LEU A 136 -9.52 -37.49 18.26
CA LEU A 136 -10.70 -37.89 17.48
C LEU A 136 -11.04 -36.84 16.39
N GLU A 137 -10.79 -35.56 16.65
CA GLU A 137 -11.09 -34.44 15.73
C GLU A 137 -10.32 -34.50 14.40
N THR A 138 -9.09 -35.03 14.41
CA THR A 138 -8.23 -35.13 13.21
C THR A 138 -8.32 -36.47 12.50
N SER A 139 -8.89 -37.48 13.17
CA SER A 139 -8.99 -38.85 12.65
C SER A 139 -9.90 -39.00 11.41
N GLY A 140 -10.70 -37.98 11.09
CA GLY A 140 -11.70 -38.06 10.03
C GLY A 140 -12.95 -38.88 10.39
N LEU A 141 -13.02 -39.46 11.59
CA LEU A 141 -14.19 -40.19 12.08
C LEU A 141 -15.37 -39.28 12.41
N LEU A 142 -15.10 -38.01 12.74
CA LEU A 142 -16.14 -37.04 13.06
C LEU A 142 -16.50 -36.16 11.85
N PRO A 143 -17.80 -36.02 11.54
CA PRO A 143 -18.24 -35.11 10.49
C PRO A 143 -18.06 -33.65 10.92
N LYS A 144 -17.03 -32.99 10.39
CA LYS A 144 -16.67 -31.62 10.75
C LYS A 144 -17.54 -30.54 10.09
N TYR A 145 -18.00 -30.79 8.86
CA TYR A 145 -18.62 -29.75 8.01
C TYR A 145 -20.10 -29.97 7.70
N ILE A 146 -20.73 -31.01 8.26
CA ILE A 146 -22.14 -31.33 8.01
C ILE A 146 -23.04 -30.25 8.61
N ASN A 147 -22.75 -29.82 9.84
CA ASN A 147 -23.58 -28.84 10.56
C ASN A 147 -23.16 -27.39 10.30
N LYS A 148 -22.47 -27.12 9.17
CA LYS A 148 -22.15 -25.75 8.78
C LYS A 148 -23.45 -25.04 8.42
N LYS A 149 -23.67 -23.83 8.95
CA LYS A 149 -24.87 -23.02 8.65
C LYS A 149 -25.06 -22.77 7.16
N ASP A 150 -23.95 -22.66 6.44
CA ASP A 150 -23.93 -22.38 5.00
C ASP A 150 -23.84 -23.66 4.15
N TYR A 151 -24.07 -24.85 4.75
CA TYR A 151 -24.07 -26.10 4.01
C TYR A 151 -25.27 -26.14 3.06
N GLY A 152 -25.01 -26.36 1.77
CA GLY A 152 -26.05 -26.34 0.74
C GLY A 152 -26.51 -24.94 0.30
N ILE A 153 -26.00 -23.87 0.92
CA ILE A 153 -26.29 -22.49 0.50
C ILE A 153 -25.27 -22.04 -0.54
N THR A 154 -25.74 -21.47 -1.65
CA THR A 154 -24.88 -20.86 -2.67
C THR A 154 -24.17 -19.64 -2.09
N PRO A 155 -22.83 -19.58 -2.10
CA PRO A 155 -22.10 -18.43 -1.57
C PRO A 155 -22.44 -17.13 -2.31
N GLU A 156 -22.50 -16.01 -1.57
CA GLU A 156 -22.88 -14.69 -2.10
C GLU A 156 -22.05 -14.25 -3.31
N TYR A 157 -20.75 -14.60 -3.34
CA TYR A 157 -19.87 -14.22 -4.44
C TYR A 157 -20.26 -14.89 -5.77
N ILE A 158 -20.87 -16.08 -5.72
CA ILE A 158 -21.35 -16.78 -6.92
C ILE A 158 -22.57 -16.06 -7.47
N CYS A 159 -23.49 -15.63 -6.58
CA CYS A 159 -24.65 -14.82 -6.99
C CYS A 159 -24.21 -13.52 -7.66
N LYS A 160 -23.31 -12.76 -7.04
CA LYS A 160 -22.76 -11.52 -7.61
C LYS A 160 -22.11 -11.74 -8.97
N ARG A 161 -21.29 -12.79 -9.10
CA ARG A 161 -20.64 -13.14 -10.37
C ARG A 161 -21.66 -13.45 -11.47
N ASN A 162 -22.71 -14.21 -11.15
CA ASN A 162 -23.75 -14.55 -12.13
C ASN A 162 -24.55 -13.30 -12.56
N GLU A 163 -24.82 -12.38 -11.64
CA GLU A 163 -25.46 -11.10 -11.93
C GLU A 163 -24.60 -10.22 -12.85
N ASP A 164 -23.30 -10.13 -12.58
CA ASP A 164 -22.37 -9.34 -13.40
C ASP A 164 -22.23 -9.93 -14.82
N VAL A 165 -22.15 -11.26 -14.93
CA VAL A 165 -22.14 -11.94 -16.24
C VAL A 165 -23.43 -11.68 -17.01
N LYS A 166 -24.58 -11.74 -16.33
CA LYS A 166 -25.89 -11.45 -16.95
C LYS A 166 -25.96 -10.00 -17.43
N ARG A 167 -25.52 -9.04 -16.62
CA ARG A 167 -25.47 -7.62 -16.98
C ARG A 167 -24.58 -7.37 -18.20
N ALA A 168 -23.39 -7.98 -18.23
CA ALA A 168 -22.47 -7.85 -19.36
C ALA A 168 -23.06 -8.43 -20.66
N GLN A 169 -23.80 -9.53 -20.58
CA GLN A 169 -24.49 -10.12 -21.74
C GLN A 169 -25.60 -9.19 -22.24
N GLU A 170 -26.42 -8.64 -21.34
CA GLU A 170 -27.49 -7.70 -21.68
C GLU A 170 -26.93 -6.43 -22.34
N GLU A 171 -25.82 -5.89 -21.84
CA GLU A 171 -25.11 -4.74 -22.45
C GLU A 171 -24.61 -5.06 -23.86
N TYR A 172 -24.06 -6.26 -24.07
CA TYR A 172 -23.59 -6.71 -25.38
C TYR A 172 -24.75 -6.90 -26.37
N ASP A 173 -25.83 -7.53 -25.95
CA ASP A 173 -27.03 -7.74 -26.77
C ASP A 173 -27.66 -6.39 -27.15
N ASN A 174 -27.74 -5.45 -26.20
CA ASN A 174 -28.20 -4.08 -26.45
C ASN A 174 -27.32 -3.34 -27.46
N TYR A 175 -25.99 -3.46 -27.33
CA TYR A 175 -25.05 -2.88 -28.29
C TYR A 175 -25.24 -3.44 -29.71
N ILE A 176 -25.43 -4.76 -29.84
CA ILE A 176 -25.73 -5.40 -31.13
C ILE A 176 -27.05 -4.88 -31.69
N GLN A 177 -28.11 -4.82 -30.88
CA GLN A 177 -29.42 -4.32 -31.32
C GLN A 177 -29.35 -2.87 -31.79
N GLU A 178 -28.67 -1.99 -31.06
CA GLU A 178 -28.47 -0.59 -31.46
C GLU A 178 -27.66 -0.49 -32.75
N ASN A 179 -26.62 -1.31 -32.92
CA ASN A 179 -25.85 -1.33 -34.15
C ASN A 179 -26.69 -1.84 -35.34
N LEU A 180 -27.52 -2.87 -35.14
CA LEU A 180 -28.46 -3.37 -36.14
C LEU A 180 -29.51 -2.31 -36.52
N LYS A 181 -30.06 -1.57 -35.54
CA LYS A 181 -30.99 -0.45 -35.78
C LYS A 181 -30.33 0.67 -36.58
N LYS A 182 -29.07 1.01 -36.31
CA LYS A 182 -28.31 2.02 -37.05
C LYS A 182 -27.97 1.58 -38.48
N ALA A 183 -27.65 0.30 -38.67
CA ALA A 183 -27.37 -0.28 -39.99
C ALA A 183 -28.65 -0.50 -40.82
N ALA A 184 -29.81 -0.65 -40.16
CA ALA A 184 -31.09 -0.69 -40.83
C ALA A 184 -31.38 0.67 -41.50
N MET A 185 -31.51 0.64 -42.83
CA MET A 185 -31.97 1.79 -43.63
C MET A 185 -33.30 2.31 -43.07
N LYS A 186 -33.45 3.65 -42.99
CA LYS A 186 -34.67 4.29 -42.53
C LYS A 186 -35.86 3.83 -43.38
N ARG A 187 -36.69 2.94 -42.83
CA ARG A 187 -37.98 2.59 -43.42
C ARG A 187 -38.98 3.66 -43.01
N LEU A 188 -39.63 4.27 -44.00
CA LEU A 188 -40.80 5.12 -43.77
C LEU A 188 -41.86 4.30 -43.02
N SER A 189 -42.46 4.90 -42.00
CA SER A 189 -43.63 4.29 -41.36
C SER A 189 -44.79 4.25 -42.35
N ASP A 190 -45.77 3.38 -42.11
CA ASP A 190 -46.90 3.23 -43.03
C ASP A 190 -47.72 4.54 -43.15
N GLU A 191 -47.78 5.32 -42.08
CA GLU A 191 -48.39 6.66 -42.05
C GLU A 191 -47.61 7.68 -42.91
N GLU A 192 -46.28 7.68 -42.84
CA GLU A 192 -45.42 8.56 -43.65
C GLU A 192 -45.48 8.20 -45.15
N ARG A 193 -45.73 6.93 -45.48
CA ARG A 193 -45.91 6.47 -46.87
C ARG A 193 -47.20 6.99 -47.50
N GLU A 194 -48.31 6.96 -46.76
CA GLU A 194 -49.60 7.44 -47.27
C GLU A 194 -49.58 8.96 -47.51
N ALA A 195 -48.90 9.72 -46.65
CA ALA A 195 -48.76 11.18 -46.80
C ALA A 195 -47.98 11.63 -48.05
N VAL A 196 -47.06 10.79 -48.55
CA VAL A 196 -46.29 11.07 -49.79
C VAL A 196 -47.08 10.71 -51.06
N LEU A 197 -48.13 9.89 -50.92
CA LEU A 197 -48.98 9.43 -52.04
C LEU A 197 -50.17 10.37 -52.33
N GLN A 198 -50.39 11.40 -51.51
CA GLN A 198 -51.35 12.49 -51.75
C GLN A 198 -50.67 13.70 -52.43
#